data_AF-A0A7W1LBP6-F1
#
_entry.id   AF-A0A7W1LBP6-F1
#
_cell.length_a   1.000
_cell.length_b   1.000
_cell.length_c   1.000
_cell.angle_alpha   90.00
_cell.angle_beta   90.00
_cell.angle_gamma   90.00
#
_symmetry.space_group_name_H-M   'P 1'
#
loop_
_entity.id
_entity.type
_entity.pdbx_description
1 polymer ?
#
loop_
_entity_poly.entity_id
_entity_poly.type
_entity_poly.pdbx_seq_one_letter_code
_entity_poly.pdbx_strand_id
1 'polypeptide(L)'
;MNFQDIKKSDECHRVDIAAYIDGELAPREELELEIHFAACSNCAEELNRQKKLLCALDYALEEKEIKLPENFTKVVVANAESRVSGLRRPKERFNALFICSALSLLVFVGFGSEAKNVLFSSGIVVEQFLAVGGFLTHLVFDVAVGAAVVLRSLCFQFVFNSTVSLVLMTIVFGFSALVFSRLLFRYKRI
;
A
#
# COMPACT_ATOMS: atom_id res chain seq x y z
N MET A 1 25.97 40.68 49.30
CA MET A 1 25.56 39.71 48.27
C MET A 1 26.34 40.06 47.00
N ASN A 2 27.20 39.13 46.58
CA ASN A 2 28.33 39.37 45.69
C ASN A 2 27.91 39.19 44.23
N PHE A 3 28.17 40.18 43.38
CA PHE A 3 27.75 40.28 41.97
C PHE A 3 28.58 39.41 41.00
N GLN A 4 29.26 38.37 41.51
CA GLN A 4 30.26 37.59 40.76
C GLN A 4 29.80 36.19 40.33
N ASP A 5 28.54 35.82 40.57
CA ASP A 5 27.96 34.54 40.12
C ASP A 5 27.09 34.67 38.86
N ILE A 6 27.30 35.71 38.04
CA ILE A 6 26.91 35.67 36.64
C ILE A 6 27.94 34.77 35.94
N LYS A 7 27.84 33.47 36.20
CA LYS A 7 28.42 32.44 35.35
C LYS A 7 28.02 32.78 33.92
N LYS A 8 29.01 33.25 33.16
CA LYS A 8 29.35 32.82 31.81
C LYS A 8 28.48 31.65 31.31
N SER A 9 27.21 31.89 30.98
CA SER A 9 26.41 31.03 30.10
C SER A 9 26.74 31.48 28.68
N ASP A 10 27.93 31.11 28.25
CA ASP A 10 28.51 31.38 26.92
C ASP A 10 27.79 30.60 25.80
N GLU A 11 26.66 29.97 26.07
CA GLU A 11 25.84 29.34 25.02
C GLU A 11 24.55 30.11 24.86
N CYS A 12 24.61 31.19 24.09
CA CYS A 12 23.43 31.69 23.40
C CYS A 12 23.01 30.61 22.41
N HIS A 13 22.08 29.73 22.81
CA HIS A 13 21.53 28.69 21.95
C HIS A 13 20.60 29.33 20.89
N ARG A 14 21.20 29.89 19.83
CA ARG A 14 20.47 30.55 18.73
C ARG A 14 19.47 29.64 18.03
N VAL A 15 19.65 28.32 18.12
CA VAL A 15 18.76 27.31 17.54
C VAL A 15 17.39 27.33 18.23
N ASP A 16 17.35 27.65 19.53
CA ASP A 16 16.13 27.56 20.32
C ASP A 16 15.21 28.78 20.11
N ILE A 17 15.74 29.89 19.56
CA ILE A 17 14.95 31.09 19.23
C ILE A 17 13.94 30.80 18.12
N ALA A 18 14.33 30.03 17.10
CA ALA A 18 13.43 29.64 16.01
C ALA A 18 12.33 28.69 16.53
N ALA A 19 12.72 27.67 17.31
CA ALA A 19 11.79 26.75 17.95
C ALA A 19 10.80 27.45 18.88
N TYR A 20 11.22 28.51 19.59
CA TYR A 20 10.35 29.36 20.39
C TYR A 20 9.33 30.11 19.53
N ILE A 21 9.74 30.67 18.39
CA ILE A 21 8.83 31.39 17.48
C ILE A 21 7.81 30.45 16.84
N ASP A 22 8.24 29.24 16.47
CA ASP A 22 7.39 28.21 15.86
C ASP A 22 6.47 27.49 16.88
N GLY A 23 6.69 27.72 18.19
CA GLY A 23 5.92 27.11 19.28
C GLY A 23 6.23 25.62 19.48
N GLU A 24 7.42 25.16 19.11
CA GLU A 24 7.84 23.76 19.19
C GLU A 24 8.49 23.39 20.54
N LEU A 25 8.78 24.37 21.40
CA LEU A 25 9.40 24.15 22.70
C LEU A 25 8.43 23.60 23.75
N ALA A 26 8.95 22.77 24.67
CA ALA A 26 8.17 22.37 25.84
C ALA A 26 7.96 23.57 26.80
N PRO A 27 6.88 23.61 27.60
CA PRO A 27 6.58 24.77 28.46
C PRO A 27 7.69 25.17 29.44
N ARG A 28 8.52 24.21 29.84
CA ARG A 28 9.68 24.46 30.71
C ARG A 28 10.82 25.15 29.97
N GLU A 29 11.11 24.72 28.76
CA GLU A 29 12.17 25.27 27.91
C GLU A 29 11.80 26.68 27.45
N GLU A 30 10.52 26.90 27.14
CA GLU A 30 9.95 28.21 26.85
C GLU A 30 10.20 29.20 27.99
N LEU A 31 9.87 28.82 29.23
CA LEU A 31 10.11 29.67 30.40
C LEU A 31 11.60 29.96 30.64
N GLU A 32 12.47 28.96 30.46
CA GLU A 32 13.92 29.13 30.58
C GLU A 32 14.45 30.13 29.53
N LEU A 33 13.91 30.09 28.31
CA LEU A 33 14.26 31.00 27.22
C LEU A 33 13.73 32.43 27.46
N GLU A 34 12.52 32.58 28.01
CA GLU A 34 11.96 33.89 28.38
C GLU A 34 12.78 34.59 29.46
N ILE A 35 13.22 33.84 30.48
CA ILE A 35 14.14 34.34 31.49
C ILE A 35 15.47 34.77 30.84
N HIS A 36 15.96 34.00 29.86
CA HIS A 36 17.17 34.34 29.12
C HIS A 36 17.00 35.62 28.28
N PHE A 37 15.87 35.81 27.60
CA PHE A 37 15.58 37.04 26.84
C PHE A 37 15.52 38.28 27.74
N ALA A 38 15.03 38.15 28.97
CA ALA A 38 15.02 39.24 29.94
C ALA A 38 16.44 39.63 30.39
N ALA A 39 17.40 38.69 30.37
CA ALA A 39 18.78 38.91 30.80
C ALA A 39 19.77 39.22 29.66
N CYS A 40 19.49 38.77 28.43
CA CYS A 40 20.40 38.85 27.29
C CYS A 40 19.84 39.72 26.16
N SER A 41 20.38 40.93 25.99
CA SER A 41 19.96 41.87 24.95
C SER A 41 20.20 41.36 23.53
N ASN A 42 21.27 40.57 23.31
CA ASN A 42 21.61 40.02 21.99
C ASN A 42 20.56 39.01 21.51
N CYS A 43 20.12 38.10 22.38
CA CYS A 43 19.08 37.13 22.05
C CYS A 43 17.71 37.79 21.90
N ALA A 44 17.42 38.83 22.68
CA ALA A 44 16.20 39.62 22.52
C ALA A 44 16.18 40.41 21.19
N GLU A 45 17.32 40.94 20.74
CA GLU A 45 17.43 41.61 19.44
C GLU A 45 17.25 40.61 18.29
N GLU A 46 17.84 39.42 18.40
CA GLU A 46 17.66 38.36 17.40
C GLU A 46 16.19 37.89 17.31
N LEU A 47 15.52 37.66 18.45
CA LEU A 47 14.09 37.34 18.50
C LEU A 47 13.26 38.41 17.77
N ASN A 48 13.54 39.69 18.03
CA ASN A 48 12.84 40.79 17.38
C ASN A 48 13.14 40.87 15.88
N ARG A 49 14.35 40.54 15.45
CA ARG A 49 14.74 40.49 14.02
C ARG A 49 13.97 39.41 13.28
N GLN A 50 13.85 38.23 13.87
CA GLN A 50 13.08 37.11 13.30
C GLN A 50 11.57 37.41 13.27
N LYS A 51 11.01 38.00 14.33
CA LYS A 51 9.61 38.46 14.35
C LYS A 51 9.31 39.48 13.25
N LYS A 52 10.21 40.46 13.05
CA LYS A 52 10.06 41.45 11.96
C LYS A 52 10.11 40.81 10.58
N LEU A 53 10.96 39.80 10.39
CA LEU A 53 11.02 39.04 9.13
C LEU A 53 9.70 38.31 8.87
N LEU A 54 9.12 37.65 9.88
CA LEU A 54 7.81 37.00 9.74
C LEU A 54 6.71 37.99 9.39
N CYS A 55 6.64 39.14 10.08
CA CYS A 55 5.67 40.18 9.73
C CYS A 55 5.84 40.69 8.28
N ALA A 56 7.08 40.82 7.80
CA ALA A 56 7.34 41.22 6.42
C ALA A 56 6.95 40.13 5.41
N LEU A 57 7.14 38.86 5.75
CA LEU A 57 6.70 37.72 4.95
C LEU A 57 5.17 37.65 4.89
N ASP A 58 4.48 37.80 6.02
CA ASP A 58 3.02 37.82 6.08
C ASP A 58 2.46 38.92 5.18
N TYR A 59 3.00 40.13 5.27
CA TYR A 59 2.61 41.25 4.41
C TYR A 59 2.86 40.96 2.92
N ALA A 60 4.02 40.39 2.58
CA ALA A 60 4.35 40.05 1.19
C ALA A 60 3.52 38.89 0.62
N LEU A 61 3.00 38.02 1.48
CA LEU A 61 2.17 36.87 1.10
C LEU A 61 0.67 37.23 1.07
N GLU A 62 0.23 38.23 1.84
CA GLU A 62 -1.17 38.70 1.86
C GLU A 62 -1.65 39.18 0.49
N GLU A 63 -0.78 39.79 -0.33
CA GLU A 63 -1.11 40.21 -1.70
C GLU A 63 -1.38 39.04 -2.66
N LYS A 64 -0.94 37.83 -2.30
CA LYS A 64 -1.20 36.59 -3.04
C LYS A 64 -2.24 35.78 -2.31
N GLU A 65 -3.47 36.25 -2.27
CA GLU A 65 -4.61 35.38 -1.96
C GLU A 65 -4.66 34.23 -2.99
N ILE A 66 -4.03 33.12 -2.65
CA ILE A 66 -4.12 31.88 -3.40
C ILE A 66 -5.56 31.41 -3.24
N LYS A 67 -6.38 31.60 -4.27
CA LYS A 67 -7.75 31.10 -4.30
C LYS A 67 -7.73 29.59 -4.09
N LEU A 68 -8.12 29.17 -2.89
CA LEU A 68 -8.18 27.76 -2.54
C LEU A 68 -9.31 27.12 -3.36
N PRO A 69 -9.05 26.01 -4.07
CA PRO A 69 -10.10 25.29 -4.78
C PRO A 69 -11.20 24.88 -3.79
N GLU A 70 -12.47 25.01 -4.17
CA GLU A 70 -13.62 24.69 -3.30
C GLU A 70 -13.58 23.26 -2.74
N ASN A 71 -12.90 22.35 -3.45
CA ASN A 71 -12.75 20.95 -3.07
C ASN A 71 -11.45 20.62 -2.34
N PHE A 72 -10.57 21.60 -2.05
CA PHE A 72 -9.26 21.36 -1.45
C PHE A 72 -9.39 20.63 -0.11
N THR A 73 -10.26 21.11 0.78
CA THR A 73 -10.50 20.48 2.09
C THR A 73 -10.98 19.04 1.93
N LYS A 74 -11.91 18.77 1.01
CA LYS A 74 -12.41 17.41 0.74
C LYS A 74 -11.30 16.49 0.23
N VAL A 75 -10.47 16.98 -0.70
CA VAL A 75 -9.37 16.20 -1.29
C VAL A 75 -8.26 15.93 -0.28
N VAL A 76 -7.91 16.91 0.56
CA VAL A 76 -6.88 16.76 1.59
C VAL A 76 -7.35 15.83 2.70
N VAL A 77 -8.58 15.96 3.17
CA VAL A 77 -9.15 15.06 4.19
C VAL A 77 -9.23 13.63 3.66
N ALA A 78 -9.80 13.44 2.46
CA ALA A 78 -9.89 12.11 1.86
C ALA A 78 -8.50 11.48 1.62
N ASN A 79 -7.51 12.27 1.18
CA ASN A 79 -6.13 11.77 1.06
C ASN A 79 -5.49 11.48 2.41
N ALA A 80 -5.68 12.33 3.42
CA ALA A 80 -5.12 12.12 4.75
C ALA A 80 -5.69 10.84 5.39
N GLU A 81 -6.99 10.59 5.25
CA GLU A 81 -7.66 9.38 5.76
C GLU A 81 -7.29 8.12 4.96
N SER A 82 -7.19 8.22 3.64
CA SER A 82 -6.90 7.06 2.78
C SER A 82 -5.42 6.70 2.68
N ARG A 83 -4.52 7.70 2.78
CA ARG A 83 -3.06 7.52 2.68
C ARG A 83 -2.34 7.42 4.02
N VAL A 84 -3.04 7.31 5.16
CA VAL A 84 -2.41 6.82 6.41
C VAL A 84 -2.13 5.30 6.35
N SER A 85 -1.51 4.86 5.26
CA SER A 85 -0.81 3.58 5.17
C SER A 85 0.63 3.80 5.63
N GLY A 86 0.90 3.63 6.93
CA GLY A 86 2.26 3.76 7.45
C GLY A 86 2.39 3.91 8.96
N LEU A 87 1.37 4.43 9.64
CA LEU A 87 1.34 4.56 11.10
C LEU A 87 1.12 3.24 11.83
N ARG A 88 0.65 2.21 11.13
CA ARG A 88 0.32 0.92 11.74
C ARG A 88 1.58 0.08 11.91
N ARG A 89 2.14 0.09 13.13
CA ARG A 89 3.31 -0.73 13.50
C ARG A 89 3.05 -2.21 13.16
N PRO A 90 4.06 -3.00 12.77
CA PRO A 90 3.88 -4.41 12.42
C PRO A 90 3.20 -5.21 13.57
N LYS A 91 3.46 -4.85 14.83
CA LYS A 91 2.77 -5.41 16.01
C LYS A 91 1.25 -5.20 16.00
N GLU A 92 0.75 -4.09 15.48
CA GLU A 92 -0.70 -3.81 15.43
C GLU A 92 -1.41 -4.62 14.35
N ARG A 93 -0.70 -5.04 13.30
CA ARG A 93 -1.24 -5.98 12.30
C ARG A 93 -1.40 -7.37 12.90
N PHE A 94 -0.42 -7.84 13.68
CA PHE A 94 -0.53 -9.11 14.40
C PHE A 94 -1.64 -9.09 15.45
N ASN A 95 -1.79 -8.00 16.21
CA ASN A 95 -2.89 -7.88 17.17
C ASN A 95 -4.26 -7.88 16.49
N ALA A 96 -4.41 -7.19 15.36
CA ALA A 96 -5.65 -7.20 14.60
C ALA A 96 -5.97 -8.61 14.06
N LEU A 97 -4.99 -9.30 13.48
CA LEU A 97 -5.16 -10.69 13.02
C LEU A 97 -5.52 -11.63 14.17
N PHE A 98 -4.88 -11.48 15.32
CA PHE A 98 -5.18 -12.28 16.51
C PHE A 98 -6.63 -12.06 16.97
N ILE A 99 -7.08 -10.81 17.10
CA ILE A 99 -8.46 -10.48 17.47
C ILE A 99 -9.46 -11.02 16.44
N CYS A 100 -9.21 -10.84 15.14
CA CYS A 100 -10.07 -11.39 14.09
C CYS A 100 -10.13 -12.93 14.14
N SER A 101 -9.00 -13.60 14.35
CA SER A 101 -8.95 -15.06 14.45
C SER A 101 -9.71 -15.57 15.69
N ALA A 102 -9.57 -14.89 16.83
CA ALA A 102 -10.27 -15.22 18.06
C ALA A 102 -11.78 -15.04 17.92
N LEU A 103 -12.22 -13.95 17.28
CA LEU A 103 -13.63 -13.72 16.97
C LEU A 103 -14.20 -14.78 16.03
N SER A 104 -13.48 -15.13 14.95
CA SER A 104 -13.91 -16.22 14.05
C SER A 104 -14.04 -17.54 14.80
N LEU A 105 -13.06 -17.88 15.65
CA LEU A 105 -13.10 -19.13 16.41
C LEU A 105 -14.27 -19.16 17.40
N LEU A 106 -14.57 -18.02 18.05
CA LEU A 106 -15.73 -17.89 18.92
C LEU A 106 -17.04 -18.09 18.17
N VAL A 107 -17.14 -17.54 16.96
CA VAL A 107 -18.28 -17.78 16.06
C VAL A 107 -18.39 -19.27 15.69
N PHE A 108 -17.30 -19.92 15.30
CA PHE A 108 -17.28 -21.36 15.00
C PHE A 108 -17.69 -22.22 16.20
N VAL A 109 -17.23 -21.89 17.40
CA VAL A 109 -17.62 -22.59 18.64
C VAL A 109 -19.10 -22.39 18.95
N GLY A 110 -19.63 -21.17 18.75
CA GLY A 110 -21.06 -20.87 18.91
C GLY A 110 -21.95 -21.63 17.91
N PHE A 111 -21.50 -21.79 16.67
CA PHE A 111 -22.17 -22.67 15.70
C PHE A 111 -22.06 -24.16 16.08
N GLY A 112 -20.98 -24.54 16.78
CA GLY A 112 -20.75 -25.91 17.26
C GLY A 112 -21.80 -26.41 18.27
N SER A 113 -22.41 -25.53 19.07
CA SER A 113 -23.41 -25.95 20.07
C SER A 113 -24.76 -26.37 19.48
N GLU A 114 -25.05 -26.02 18.23
CA GLU A 114 -26.25 -26.47 17.49
C GLU A 114 -25.93 -27.52 16.41
N ALA A 115 -24.66 -27.94 16.28
CA ALA A 115 -24.16 -28.70 15.15
C ALA A 115 -24.72 -30.13 15.00
N LYS A 116 -25.38 -30.68 16.04
CA LYS A 116 -25.94 -32.05 15.96
C LYS A 116 -27.06 -32.19 14.92
N ASN A 117 -27.80 -31.12 14.61
CA ASN A 117 -28.87 -31.17 13.60
C ASN A 117 -28.41 -30.76 12.19
N VAL A 118 -27.31 -30.00 12.07
CA VAL A 118 -26.81 -29.49 10.78
C VAL A 118 -25.74 -30.41 10.14
N LEU A 119 -24.98 -31.16 10.95
CA LEU A 119 -23.96 -32.10 10.46
C LEU A 119 -24.55 -33.28 9.67
N PHE A 120 -25.73 -33.78 10.05
CA PHE A 120 -26.38 -34.87 9.30
C PHE A 120 -26.99 -34.40 7.97
N SER A 121 -27.35 -33.12 7.84
CA SER A 121 -27.92 -32.57 6.60
C SER A 121 -26.84 -32.13 5.61
N SER A 122 -25.67 -31.70 6.08
CA SER A 122 -24.55 -31.27 5.22
C SER A 122 -23.72 -32.41 4.63
N GLY A 123 -23.73 -33.60 5.24
CA GLY A 123 -23.05 -34.79 4.69
C GLY A 123 -23.57 -35.20 3.31
N ILE A 124 -24.90 -35.15 3.12
CA ILE A 124 -25.54 -35.52 1.84
C ILE A 124 -25.16 -34.54 0.72
N VAL A 125 -25.07 -33.25 1.05
CA VAL A 125 -24.71 -32.21 0.07
C VAL A 125 -23.24 -32.34 -0.35
N VAL A 126 -22.34 -32.58 0.60
CA VAL A 126 -20.90 -32.78 0.31
C VAL A 126 -20.68 -34.04 -0.52
N GLU A 127 -21.38 -35.13 -0.21
CA GLU A 127 -21.31 -36.37 -0.99
C GLU A 127 -21.82 -36.18 -2.42
N GLN A 128 -22.90 -35.42 -2.61
CA GLN A 128 -23.40 -35.06 -3.94
C GLN A 128 -22.40 -34.18 -4.71
N PHE A 129 -21.77 -33.19 -4.08
CA PHE A 129 -20.74 -32.37 -4.73
C PHE A 129 -19.50 -33.19 -5.10
N LEU A 130 -19.07 -34.11 -4.24
CA LEU A 130 -17.96 -35.02 -4.54
C LEU A 130 -18.30 -35.99 -5.67
N ALA A 131 -19.52 -36.52 -5.69
CA ALA A 131 -19.98 -37.40 -6.77
C ALA A 131 -20.05 -36.66 -8.12
N VAL A 132 -20.61 -35.45 -8.13
CA VAL A 132 -20.67 -34.60 -9.34
C VAL A 132 -19.28 -34.17 -9.79
N GLY A 133 -18.41 -33.78 -8.86
CA GLY A 133 -17.02 -33.44 -9.14
C GLY A 133 -16.23 -34.60 -9.71
N GLY A 134 -16.37 -35.79 -9.12
CA GLY A 134 -15.74 -37.02 -9.61
C GLY A 134 -16.24 -37.44 -10.99
N PHE A 135 -17.54 -37.28 -11.26
CA PHE A 135 -18.07 -37.54 -12.60
C PHE A 135 -17.49 -36.57 -13.65
N LEU A 136 -17.38 -35.28 -13.30
CA LEU A 136 -16.83 -34.26 -14.20
C LEU A 136 -15.36 -34.53 -14.51
N THR A 137 -14.55 -34.94 -13.52
CA THR A 137 -13.14 -35.25 -13.74
C THR A 137 -12.96 -36.49 -14.63
N HIS A 138 -13.76 -37.53 -14.42
CA HIS A 138 -13.77 -38.71 -15.30
C HIS A 138 -14.17 -38.35 -16.73
N LEU A 139 -15.22 -37.55 -16.90
CA LEU A 139 -15.67 -37.11 -18.22
C LEU A 139 -14.59 -36.31 -18.96
N VAL A 140 -13.93 -35.36 -18.27
CA VAL A 140 -12.82 -34.60 -18.87
C VAL A 140 -11.66 -35.51 -19.23
N PHE A 141 -11.33 -36.49 -18.36
CA PHE A 141 -10.26 -37.45 -18.62
C PHE A 141 -10.56 -38.32 -19.84
N ASP A 142 -11.76 -38.89 -19.93
CA ASP A 142 -12.17 -39.75 -21.05
C ASP A 142 -12.22 -38.99 -22.38
N VAL A 143 -12.72 -37.75 -22.36
CA VAL A 143 -12.70 -36.86 -23.54
C VAL A 143 -11.27 -36.53 -23.95
N ALA A 144 -10.38 -36.24 -23.00
CA ALA A 144 -8.98 -35.94 -23.28
C ALA A 144 -8.24 -37.15 -23.87
N VAL A 145 -8.44 -38.34 -23.31
CA VAL A 145 -7.87 -39.60 -23.84
C VAL A 145 -8.42 -39.88 -25.23
N GLY A 146 -9.73 -39.75 -25.45
CA GLY A 146 -10.35 -39.90 -26.77
C GLY A 146 -9.77 -38.93 -27.79
N ALA A 147 -9.67 -37.66 -27.44
CA ALA A 147 -9.07 -36.62 -28.29
C ALA A 147 -7.59 -36.94 -28.59
N ALA A 148 -6.82 -37.40 -27.62
CA ALA A 148 -5.42 -37.77 -27.81
C ALA A 148 -5.28 -38.98 -28.76
N VAL A 149 -6.16 -39.97 -28.68
CA VAL A 149 -6.16 -41.13 -29.59
C VAL A 149 -6.50 -40.69 -31.02
N VAL A 150 -7.52 -39.86 -31.20
CA VAL A 150 -7.88 -39.31 -32.52
C VAL A 150 -6.74 -38.46 -33.09
N LEU A 151 -6.17 -37.56 -32.28
CA LEU A 151 -5.05 -36.72 -32.69
C LEU A 151 -3.83 -37.57 -33.05
N ARG A 152 -3.53 -38.61 -32.27
CA ARG A 152 -2.46 -39.56 -32.58
C ARG A 152 -2.72 -40.27 -33.90
N SER A 153 -3.94 -40.74 -34.14
CA SER A 153 -4.33 -41.39 -35.40
C SER A 153 -4.18 -40.46 -36.61
N LEU A 154 -4.65 -39.22 -36.48
CA LEU A 154 -4.47 -38.18 -37.49
C LEU A 154 -2.99 -37.87 -37.72
N CYS A 155 -2.20 -37.67 -36.66
CA CYS A 155 -0.77 -37.46 -36.76
C CYS A 155 -0.05 -38.61 -37.46
N PHE A 156 -0.38 -39.86 -37.16
CA PHE A 156 0.19 -41.01 -37.88
C PHE A 156 -0.18 -40.96 -39.37
N GLN A 157 -1.44 -40.70 -39.72
CA GLN A 157 -1.85 -40.57 -41.13
C GLN A 157 -1.16 -39.41 -41.85
N PHE A 158 -0.97 -38.28 -41.17
CA PHE A 158 -0.26 -37.12 -41.73
C PHE A 158 1.24 -37.34 -41.87
N VAL A 159 1.88 -38.04 -40.92
CA VAL A 159 3.32 -38.35 -40.96
C VAL A 159 3.65 -39.33 -42.09
N PHE A 160 2.74 -40.26 -42.43
CA PHE A 160 2.95 -41.18 -43.55
C PHE A 160 2.74 -40.57 -44.95
N ASN A 161 2.24 -39.33 -45.05
CA ASN A 161 2.10 -38.64 -46.33
C ASN A 161 3.09 -37.45 -46.41
N SER A 162 4.29 -37.75 -46.91
CA SER A 162 5.49 -36.90 -46.85
C SER A 162 5.28 -35.45 -47.32
N THR A 163 4.42 -35.23 -48.32
CA THR A 163 4.14 -33.90 -48.88
C THR A 163 3.20 -33.07 -48.00
N VAL A 164 2.16 -33.69 -47.41
CA VAL A 164 1.19 -32.95 -46.59
C VAL A 164 1.79 -32.53 -45.25
N SER A 165 2.61 -33.39 -44.64
CA SER A 165 3.34 -33.07 -43.41
C SER A 165 4.30 -31.89 -43.58
N LEU A 166 5.05 -31.85 -44.69
CA LEU A 166 5.95 -30.74 -45.02
C LEU A 166 5.18 -29.43 -45.22
N VAL A 167 4.08 -29.45 -45.97
CA VAL A 167 3.25 -28.25 -46.19
C VAL A 167 2.69 -27.73 -44.86
N LEU A 168 2.15 -28.60 -44.00
CA LEU A 168 1.62 -28.20 -42.70
C LEU A 168 2.71 -27.59 -41.80
N MET A 169 3.89 -28.20 -41.73
CA MET A 169 5.02 -27.68 -40.94
C MET A 169 5.48 -26.31 -41.45
N THR A 170 5.52 -26.09 -42.77
CA THR A 170 5.85 -24.77 -43.33
C THR A 170 4.80 -23.70 -43.02
N ILE A 171 3.51 -24.06 -43.02
CA ILE A 171 2.42 -23.14 -42.67
C ILE A 171 2.49 -22.76 -41.18
N VAL A 172 2.66 -23.74 -40.29
CA VAL A 172 2.76 -23.50 -38.84
C VAL A 172 4.00 -22.67 -38.51
N PHE A 173 5.15 -22.99 -39.12
CA PHE A 173 6.39 -22.23 -38.95
C PHE A 173 6.23 -20.78 -39.46
N GLY A 174 5.64 -20.60 -40.66
CA GLY A 174 5.37 -19.28 -41.22
C GLY A 174 4.43 -18.45 -40.34
N PHE A 175 3.36 -19.06 -39.82
CA PHE A 175 2.42 -18.37 -38.93
C PHE A 175 3.10 -17.96 -37.61
N SER A 176 3.89 -18.84 -37.01
CA SER A 176 4.67 -18.54 -35.80
C SER A 176 5.66 -17.39 -36.03
N ALA A 177 6.39 -17.41 -37.15
CA ALA A 177 7.32 -16.34 -37.52
C ALA A 177 6.62 -14.99 -37.74
N LEU A 178 5.42 -14.98 -38.35
CA LEU A 178 4.62 -13.77 -38.53
C LEU A 178 4.13 -13.18 -37.21
N VAL A 179 3.65 -14.04 -36.29
CA VAL A 179 3.22 -13.60 -34.95
C VAL A 179 4.41 -13.04 -34.17
N PHE A 180 5.56 -13.72 -34.21
CA PHE A 180 6.78 -13.29 -33.54
C PHE A 180 7.32 -11.97 -34.11
N SER A 181 7.32 -11.82 -35.44
CA SER A 181 7.68 -10.56 -36.12
C SER A 181 6.76 -9.42 -35.70
N ARG A 182 5.45 -9.65 -35.60
CA ARG A 182 4.49 -8.65 -35.12
C ARG A 182 4.70 -8.29 -33.66
N LEU A 183 5.02 -9.26 -32.80
CA LEU A 183 5.32 -9.01 -31.39
C LEU A 183 6.60 -8.17 -31.22
N LEU A 184 7.68 -8.51 -31.93
CA LEU A 184 8.91 -7.72 -31.91
C LEU A 184 8.69 -6.29 -32.40
N PHE A 185 7.89 -6.10 -33.44
CA PHE A 185 7.60 -4.76 -33.97
C PHE A 185 6.74 -3.92 -33.01
N ARG A 186 5.83 -4.55 -32.24
CA ARG A 186 5.08 -3.86 -31.17
C ARG A 186 5.98 -3.51 -29.98
N TYR A 187 6.92 -4.38 -29.62
CA TYR A 187 7.84 -4.14 -28.52
C TYR A 187 8.81 -2.99 -28.78
N LYS A 188 9.32 -2.85 -30.01
CA LYS A 188 10.24 -1.76 -30.39
C LYS A 188 9.58 -0.37 -30.53
N ARG A 189 8.25 -0.27 -30.37
CA ARG A 189 7.47 0.97 -30.50
C ARG A 189 7.00 1.53 -29.14
N ILE A 190 7.23 0.81 -28.05
CA ILE A 190 7.04 1.27 -26.66
C ILE A 190 8.39 1.77 -26.14
#